data_AF-A0A348AWT6-F1
#
_entry.id   AF-A0A348AWT6-F1
#
_cell.length_a   1.000
_cell.length_b   1.000
_cell.length_c   1.000
_cell.angle_alpha   90.00
_cell.angle_beta   90.00
_cell.angle_gamma   90.00
#
_symmetry.space_group_name_H-M   'P 1'
#
loop_
_entity.id
_entity.type
_entity.pdbx_description
1 polymer ?
#
loop_
_entity_poly.entity_id
_entity_poly.type
_entity_poly.pdbx_seq_one_letter_code
_entity_poly.pdbx_strand_id
1 'polypeptide(L)'
;LMQMVPSLSLLYYYGLMNLDSNLTVKVVGHQWYWSYEYSDIPGLEFDSYMKSLDQLELGEPRLLEVDNRCVLPCDTNVRFCITSGDVIHSWAVPAMSIKLDAMSGILTTLSYNFPVLGLFYGQC
;
A
#
# COMPACT_ATOMS: atom_id res chain seq x y z
N LEU A 1 21.88 -11.14 22.25
CA LEU A 1 22.76 -10.46 21.27
C LEU A 1 22.52 -10.93 19.83
N MET A 2 22.62 -12.23 19.52
CA MET A 2 22.53 -12.75 18.15
C MET A 2 21.23 -12.39 17.38
N GLN A 3 20.07 -12.33 18.04
CA GLN A 3 18.80 -11.91 17.40
C GLN A 3 18.56 -10.40 17.46
N MET A 4 19.06 -9.74 18.50
CA MET A 4 18.83 -8.31 18.75
C MET A 4 19.57 -7.44 17.74
N VAL A 5 20.83 -7.76 17.45
CA VAL A 5 21.65 -6.98 16.52
C VAL A 5 21.03 -6.93 15.11
N PRO A 6 20.72 -8.06 14.44
CA PRO A 6 20.14 -8.00 13.09
C PRO A 6 18.74 -7.35 13.07
N SER A 7 17.93 -7.53 14.13
CA SER A 7 16.61 -6.90 14.24
C SER A 7 16.72 -5.37 14.31
N LEU A 8 17.56 -4.84 15.20
CA LEU A 8 17.79 -3.40 15.29
C LEU A 8 18.44 -2.85 14.03
N SER A 9 19.40 -3.57 13.43
CA SER A 9 20.00 -3.16 12.15
C SER A 9 18.93 -2.98 11.05
N LEU A 10 17.97 -3.89 10.94
CA LEU A 10 16.89 -3.80 9.97
C LEU A 10 15.92 -2.65 10.30
N LEU A 11 15.57 -2.48 11.57
CA LEU A 11 14.71 -1.39 12.03
C LEU A 11 15.31 -0.02 11.68
N TYR A 12 16.59 0.18 11.98
CA TYR A 12 17.28 1.43 11.67
C TYR A 12 17.51 1.60 10.18
N TYR A 13 17.78 0.53 9.43
CA TYR A 13 17.88 0.60 7.98
C TYR A 13 16.59 1.18 7.38
N TYR A 14 15.43 0.57 7.64
CA TYR A 14 14.16 1.09 7.11
C TYR A 14 13.73 2.43 7.74
N GLY A 15 14.01 2.65 9.03
CA GLY A 15 13.62 3.90 9.71
C GLY A 15 14.44 5.13 9.32
N LEU A 16 15.70 4.94 8.88
CA LEU A 16 16.58 6.04 8.44
C LEU A 16 16.58 6.22 6.92
N MET A 17 16.06 5.27 6.15
CA MET A 17 15.84 5.41 4.70
C MET A 17 14.65 6.35 4.42
N ASN A 18 14.80 7.64 4.71
CA ASN A 18 14.00 8.66 4.03
C ASN A 18 14.64 8.91 2.66
N LEU A 19 14.37 8.00 1.73
CA LEU A 19 14.73 8.18 0.34
C LEU A 19 13.85 9.29 -0.25
N ASP A 20 14.44 10.17 -1.05
CA ASP A 20 13.69 11.08 -1.91
C ASP A 20 12.72 10.24 -2.76
N SER A 21 11.44 10.61 -2.73
CA SER A 21 10.39 9.89 -3.45
C SER A 21 10.20 10.50 -4.83
N ASN A 22 10.10 9.65 -5.85
CA ASN A 22 9.80 10.08 -7.21
C ASN A 22 8.29 10.16 -7.47
N LEU A 23 7.50 9.46 -6.66
CA LEU A 23 6.04 9.44 -6.74
C LEU A 23 5.46 9.39 -5.32
N THR A 24 4.39 10.13 -5.09
CA THR A 24 3.59 10.13 -3.87
C THR A 24 2.21 9.60 -4.16
N VAL A 25 1.82 8.55 -3.45
CA VAL A 25 0.48 7.97 -3.50
C VAL A 25 -0.14 8.05 -2.13
N LYS A 26 -1.26 8.75 -2.03
CA LYS A 26 -2.07 8.77 -0.82
C LYS A 26 -3.05 7.60 -0.86
N VAL A 27 -3.13 6.90 0.26
CA VAL A 27 -3.98 5.72 0.44
C VAL A 27 -4.96 6.03 1.57
N VAL A 28 -6.26 6.00 1.26
CA VAL A 28 -7.31 6.27 2.24
C VAL A 28 -8.14 5.02 2.43
N GLY A 29 -8.15 4.50 3.66
CA GLY A 29 -9.03 3.42 4.07
C GLY A 29 -10.45 3.93 4.35
N HIS A 30 -11.44 3.20 3.85
CA HIS A 30 -12.86 3.44 4.10
C HIS A 30 -13.53 2.14 4.52
N GLN A 31 -14.76 2.22 5.04
CA GLN A 31 -15.58 1.06 5.31
C GLN A 31 -15.78 0.22 4.04
N TRP A 32 -14.97 -0.83 3.95
CA TRP A 32 -14.97 -1.89 2.93
C TRP A 32 -14.46 -1.52 1.54
N TYR A 33 -13.64 -0.46 1.42
CA TYR A 33 -12.89 -0.17 0.19
C TYR A 33 -11.66 0.71 0.48
N TRP A 34 -10.83 0.89 -0.54
CA TRP A 34 -9.66 1.77 -0.50
C TRP A 34 -9.75 2.81 -1.59
N SER A 35 -9.32 4.04 -1.32
CA SER A 35 -9.15 5.08 -2.34
C SER A 35 -7.66 5.41 -2.50
N TYR A 36 -7.24 5.57 -3.75
CA TYR A 36 -5.87 5.91 -4.12
C TYR A 36 -5.85 7.25 -4.85
N GLU A 37 -5.00 8.17 -4.39
CA GLU A 37 -4.80 9.49 -4.99
C GLU A 37 -3.32 9.66 -5.33
N TYR A 38 -2.99 9.86 -6.60
CA TYR A 38 -1.63 10.06 -7.08
C TYR A 38 -1.33 11.56 -7.03
N SER A 39 -0.85 12.05 -5.89
CA SER A 39 -0.76 13.49 -5.62
C SER A 39 0.12 14.28 -6.59
N ASP A 40 1.06 13.62 -7.27
CA ASP A 40 1.92 14.26 -8.29
C ASP A 40 1.24 14.39 -9.67
N ILE A 41 0.10 13.70 -9.87
CA ILE A 41 -0.66 13.69 -11.12
C ILE A 41 -2.04 14.30 -10.87
N PRO A 42 -2.28 15.56 -11.28
CA PRO A 42 -3.52 16.26 -11.00
C PRO A 42 -4.75 15.50 -11.53
N GLY A 43 -5.71 15.24 -10.64
CA GLY A 43 -6.98 14.59 -10.96
C GLY A 43 -6.92 13.08 -11.11
N LEU A 44 -5.78 12.43 -10.84
CA LEU A 44 -5.68 10.97 -10.81
C LEU A 44 -6.01 10.44 -9.41
N GLU A 45 -7.29 10.15 -9.21
CA GLU A 45 -7.81 9.49 -8.02
C GLU A 45 -8.90 8.48 -8.39
N PHE A 46 -9.01 7.40 -7.62
CA PHE A 46 -10.04 6.38 -7.82
C PHE A 46 -10.27 5.53 -6.57
N ASP A 47 -11.44 4.89 -6.53
CA ASP A 47 -11.80 3.90 -5.52
C ASP A 47 -11.52 2.48 -6.03
N SER A 48 -11.14 1.60 -5.10
CA SER A 48 -10.82 0.20 -5.31
C SER A 48 -11.74 -0.66 -4.43
N TYR A 49 -12.73 -1.28 -5.05
CA TYR A 49 -13.67 -2.22 -4.42
C TYR A 49 -13.30 -3.65 -4.74
N MET A 50 -13.59 -4.56 -3.81
CA MET A 50 -13.49 -6.00 -4.05
C MET A 50 -14.53 -6.43 -5.09
N LYS A 51 -14.12 -7.17 -6.12
CA LYS A 51 -15.04 -7.72 -7.11
C LYS A 51 -15.98 -8.73 -6.46
N SER A 52 -17.27 -8.66 -6.81
CA SER A 52 -18.24 -9.67 -6.38
C SER A 52 -18.03 -10.99 -7.15
N LEU A 53 -18.58 -12.10 -6.65
CA LEU A 53 -18.44 -13.41 -7.29
C LEU A 53 -18.90 -13.43 -8.76
N ASP A 54 -19.95 -12.69 -9.07
CA ASP A 54 -20.53 -12.62 -10.42
C ASP A 54 -19.68 -11.78 -11.39
N GLN A 55 -18.76 -10.96 -10.85
CA GLN A 55 -17.85 -10.11 -11.63
C GLN A 55 -16.48 -10.76 -11.86
N LEU A 56 -16.18 -11.88 -11.19
CA LEU A 56 -14.89 -12.54 -11.30
C LEU A 56 -14.73 -13.23 -12.66
N GLU A 57 -13.56 -13.03 -13.28
CA GLU A 57 -13.16 -13.71 -14.50
C GLU A 57 -12.44 -15.03 -14.19
N LEU A 58 -12.36 -15.91 -15.19
CA LEU A 58 -11.67 -17.20 -15.05
C LEU A 58 -10.19 -16.98 -14.71
N GLY A 59 -9.78 -17.45 -13.54
CA GLY A 59 -8.40 -17.33 -13.05
C GLY A 59 -8.19 -16.23 -12.01
N GLU A 60 -9.18 -15.37 -11.77
CA GLU A 60 -9.10 -14.35 -10.72
C GLU A 60 -9.30 -14.95 -9.32
N PRO A 61 -8.51 -14.51 -8.33
CA PRO A 61 -8.64 -15.00 -6.97
C PRO A 61 -9.86 -14.40 -6.25
N ARG A 62 -10.72 -15.28 -5.74
CA ARG A 62 -11.86 -14.92 -4.89
C ARG A 62 -11.39 -14.17 -3.64
N LEU A 63 -12.07 -13.06 -3.30
CA LEU A 63 -11.80 -12.19 -2.14
C LEU A 63 -10.46 -11.42 -2.16
N LEU A 64 -9.74 -11.42 -3.28
CA LEU A 64 -8.49 -10.67 -3.43
C LEU A 64 -8.53 -9.73 -4.63
N GLU A 65 -9.27 -10.08 -5.67
CA GLU A 65 -9.37 -9.25 -6.86
C GLU A 65 -10.23 -7.99 -6.62
N VAL A 66 -9.80 -6.88 -7.23
CA VAL A 66 -10.43 -5.57 -7.13
C VAL A 66 -10.78 -5.03 -8.52
N ASP A 67 -11.72 -4.09 -8.59
CA ASP A 67 -12.13 -3.45 -9.84
C ASP A 67 -11.03 -2.52 -10.40
N ASN A 68 -10.39 -1.72 -9.55
CA ASN A 68 -9.32 -0.79 -9.91
C ASN A 68 -8.06 -1.10 -9.09
N ARG A 69 -7.02 -1.58 -9.75
CA ARG A 69 -5.73 -1.88 -9.09
C ARG A 69 -4.91 -0.60 -8.88
N CYS A 70 -4.20 -0.53 -7.76
CA CYS A 70 -3.15 0.47 -7.56
C CYS A 70 -1.92 0.11 -8.41
N VAL A 71 -1.71 0.84 -9.51
CA VAL A 71 -0.63 0.59 -10.48
C VAL A 71 0.54 1.50 -10.22
N LEU A 72 1.72 0.92 -10.01
CA LEU A 72 2.94 1.64 -9.66
C LEU A 72 4.08 1.33 -10.63
N PRO A 73 4.99 2.28 -10.89
CA PRO A 73 6.20 2.02 -11.64
C PRO A 73 7.16 1.11 -10.84
N CYS A 74 7.76 0.12 -11.53
CA CYS A 74 8.83 -0.71 -10.98
C CYS A 74 10.12 0.10 -10.81
N ASP A 75 10.99 -0.34 -9.90
CA ASP A 75 12.32 0.26 -9.64
C ASP A 75 12.29 1.76 -9.30
N THR A 76 11.15 2.24 -8.80
CA THR A 76 10.91 3.65 -8.47
C THR A 76 10.57 3.76 -6.99
N ASN A 77 11.15 4.76 -6.30
CA ASN A 77 10.83 4.99 -4.89
C ASN A 77 9.49 5.72 -4.77
N VAL A 78 8.49 5.03 -4.23
CA VAL A 78 7.13 5.53 -4.02
C VAL A 78 6.93 5.83 -2.53
N ARG A 79 6.49 7.05 -2.23
CA ARG A 79 6.03 7.43 -0.90
C ARG A 79 4.53 7.16 -0.79
N PHE A 80 4.16 6.26 0.11
CA PHE A 80 2.78 6.04 0.51
C PHE A 80 2.44 6.94 1.69
N CYS A 81 1.35 7.68 1.57
CA CYS A 81 0.77 8.50 2.64
C CYS A 81 -0.56 7.87 3.05
N ILE A 82 -0.56 7.10 4.13
CA ILE A 82 -1.67 6.21 4.51
C ILE A 82 -2.48 6.86 5.65
N THR A 83 -3.80 6.91 5.48
CA THR A 83 -4.75 7.41 6.49
C THR A 83 -6.11 6.74 6.33
N SER A 84 -7.08 7.07 7.18
CA SER A 84 -8.47 6.61 7.05
C SER A 84 -9.45 7.77 6.99
N GLY A 85 -10.50 7.61 6.19
CA GLY A 85 -11.65 8.53 6.14
C GLY A 85 -12.67 8.27 7.25
N ASP A 86 -12.61 7.13 7.94
CA ASP A 86 -13.59 6.72 8.95
C ASP A 86 -12.97 6.03 10.18
N VAL A 87 -12.98 4.69 10.24
CA VAL A 87 -12.48 3.84 11.33
C VAL A 87 -11.06 3.37 11.06
N ILE A 88 -10.48 2.60 11.98
CA ILE A 88 -9.13 2.06 11.78
C ILE A 88 -9.16 0.94 10.74
N HIS A 89 -8.23 1.01 9.78
CA HIS A 89 -7.93 -0.02 8.79
C HIS A 89 -6.44 -0.37 8.83
N SER A 90 -5.98 -1.36 8.06
CA SER A 90 -4.56 -1.64 7.89
C SER A 90 -4.24 -1.87 6.43
N TRP A 91 -3.33 -1.08 5.86
CA TRP A 91 -2.89 -1.30 4.48
C TRP A 91 -1.71 -2.27 4.49
N ALA A 92 -1.93 -3.50 4.01
CA ALA A 92 -0.94 -4.57 4.06
C ALA A 92 -0.73 -5.24 2.70
N VAL A 93 0.55 -5.45 2.34
CA VAL A 93 0.99 -6.20 1.15
C VAL A 93 2.03 -7.22 1.60
N PRO A 94 1.62 -8.44 2.01
CA PRO A 94 2.50 -9.41 2.67
C PRO A 94 3.67 -9.88 1.82
N ALA A 95 3.50 -9.99 0.49
CA ALA A 95 4.57 -10.38 -0.43
C ALA A 95 5.77 -9.42 -0.38
N MET A 96 5.56 -8.18 0.06
CA MET A 96 6.59 -7.16 0.24
C MET A 96 6.93 -6.89 1.72
N SER A 97 6.36 -7.68 2.65
CA SER A 97 6.47 -7.47 4.10
C SER A 97 6.03 -6.07 4.56
N ILE A 98 5.07 -5.47 3.85
CA ILE A 98 4.52 -4.15 4.16
C ILE A 98 3.24 -4.31 4.95
N LYS A 99 3.13 -3.58 6.07
CA LYS A 99 1.89 -3.37 6.82
C LYS A 99 1.95 -2.07 7.59
N LEU A 100 0.98 -1.18 7.37
CA LEU A 100 0.81 0.05 8.15
C LEU A 100 -0.66 0.28 8.46
N ASP A 101 -0.94 0.73 9.68
CA ASP A 101 -2.30 1.07 10.08
C ASP A 101 -2.73 2.42 9.48
N ALA A 102 -3.97 2.45 9.01
CA ALA A 102 -4.65 3.62 8.48
C ALA A 102 -5.61 4.13 9.56
N MET A 103 -5.29 5.27 10.16
CA MET A 103 -6.03 5.83 11.28
C MET A 103 -6.54 7.23 10.94
N SER A 104 -7.82 7.50 11.23
CA SER A 104 -8.40 8.82 10.98
C SER A 104 -7.69 9.89 11.82
N GLY A 105 -7.30 10.99 11.18
CA GLY A 105 -6.56 12.08 11.81
C GLY A 105 -5.05 11.85 11.95
N ILE A 106 -4.51 10.70 11.53
CA ILE A 106 -3.07 10.41 11.49
C ILE A 106 -2.65 10.10 10.05
N LEU A 107 -1.58 10.74 9.60
CA LEU A 107 -0.94 10.44 8.31
C LEU A 107 0.33 9.64 8.55
N THR A 108 0.28 8.33 8.31
CA THR A 108 1.47 7.47 8.36
C THR A 108 2.15 7.46 7.00
N THR A 109 3.48 7.40 6.98
CA THR A 109 4.25 7.43 5.72
C THR A 109 5.19 6.24 5.62
N LEU A 110 5.30 5.70 4.41
CA LEU A 110 6.23 4.64 4.04
C LEU A 110 6.86 5.00 2.70
N SER A 111 8.18 4.92 2.57
CA SER A 111 8.84 4.94 1.26
C SER A 111 9.25 3.53 0.89
N TYR A 112 8.88 3.07 -0.30
CA TYR A 112 9.19 1.73 -0.77
C TYR A 112 9.45 1.70 -2.28
N ASN A 113 10.34 0.82 -2.70
CA ASN A 113 10.63 0.54 -4.10
C ASN A 113 10.31 -0.93 -4.40
N PHE A 114 9.46 -1.18 -5.40
CA PHE A 114 9.15 -2.52 -5.89
C PHE A 114 10.18 -2.94 -6.94
N PRO A 115 11.06 -3.92 -6.66
CA PRO A 115 12.18 -4.27 -7.54
C PRO A 115 11.78 -5.22 -8.69
N VAL A 116 10.54 -5.69 -8.72
CA VAL A 116 10.07 -6.69 -9.70
C VAL A 116 8.65 -6.34 -10.14
N LEU A 117 8.40 -6.47 -11.44
CA LEU A 117 7.07 -6.38 -12.03
C LEU A 117 6.20 -7.57 -11.61
N GLY A 118 4.97 -7.31 -11.17
CA GLY A 118 4.04 -8.36 -10.80
C GLY A 118 2.73 -7.84 -10.23
N LEU A 119 1.87 -8.77 -9.83
CA LEU A 119 0.66 -8.49 -9.07
C LEU A 119 0.89 -8.93 -7.63
N PHE A 120 0.75 -7.97 -6.71
CA PHE A 120 0.91 -8.20 -5.27
C PHE A 120 -0.42 -7.94 -4.59
N TYR A 121 -0.93 -8.96 -3.90
CA TYR A 121 -2.21 -8.89 -3.21
C TYR A 121 -2.02 -8.57 -1.73
N GLY A 122 -3.06 -7.97 -1.17
CA GLY A 122 -3.14 -7.50 0.20
C GLY A 122 -4.56 -7.57 0.72
N GLN A 123 -4.71 -7.47 2.04
CA GLN A 123 -6.01 -7.37 2.72
C GLN A 123 -5.92 -6.36 3.86
N CYS A 124 -7.07 -5.80 4.24
CA CYS A 124 -7.21 -4.94 5.41
C CYS A 124 -6.93 -5.72 6.71
#